data_AF-A0A9E2Q1L4-F1
#
_entry.id   AF-A0A9E2Q1L4-F1
#
_cell.length_a   1.000
_cell.length_b   1.000
_cell.length_c   1.000
_cell.angle_alpha   90.00
_cell.angle_beta   90.00
_cell.angle_gamma   90.00
#
_symmetry.space_group_name_H-M   'P 1'
#
loop_
_entity.id
_entity.type
_entity.pdbx_description
1 polymer ?
#
loop_
_entity_poly.entity_id
_entity_poly.type
_entity_poly.pdbx_seq_one_letter_code
_entity_poly.pdbx_strand_id
1 'polypeptide(L)'
;MGAAELLTALGGRGWSLAVAESLTGGAVCDELVAVPGASQVLRGGVVAYATAVKASVLGVDPTLLVARGAVDPDVALAMARGVRRLLEADVGVATTGVAGPEPQDGAEVGTVFVATVTPTQARVRRLRLDGDRAQIRAGAVEAALALARELAADPS
;
A
#
# COMPACT_ATOMS: atom_id res chain seq x y z
N MET A 1 16.14 2.63 -3.86
CA MET A 1 16.31 4.11 -3.83
C MET A 1 14.98 4.85 -3.61
N GLY A 2 13.81 4.24 -3.86
CA GLY A 2 12.52 4.93 -3.76
C GLY A 2 12.12 5.36 -2.33
N ALA A 3 12.51 4.61 -1.29
CA ALA A 3 12.11 4.94 0.09
C ALA A 3 12.69 6.27 0.60
N ALA A 4 13.99 6.52 0.41
CA ALA A 4 14.64 7.74 0.93
C ALA A 4 14.12 9.01 0.25
N GLU A 5 13.89 8.96 -1.07
CA GLU A 5 13.29 10.06 -1.83
C GLU A 5 11.86 10.34 -1.36
N LEU A 6 11.06 9.29 -1.13
CA LEU A 6 9.69 9.42 -0.62
C LEU A 6 9.67 10.11 0.74
N LEU A 7 10.47 9.62 1.69
CA LEU A 7 10.53 10.18 3.04
C LEU A 7 11.00 11.65 3.01
N THR A 8 11.97 11.98 2.16
CA THR A 8 12.44 13.36 1.97
C THR A 8 11.33 14.25 1.41
N ALA A 9 10.62 13.80 0.37
CA ALA A 9 9.54 14.58 -0.24
C ALA A 9 8.38 14.83 0.73
N LEU A 10 7.97 13.81 1.49
CA LEU A 10 6.92 13.94 2.49
C LEU A 10 7.36 14.82 3.66
N GLY A 11 8.60 14.65 4.15
CA GLY A 11 9.17 15.48 5.21
C GLY A 11 9.23 16.96 4.82
N GLY A 12 9.61 17.27 3.58
CA GLY A 12 9.59 18.64 3.06
C GLY A 12 8.21 19.29 3.02
N ARG A 13 7.13 18.49 3.02
CA ARG A 13 5.73 18.94 3.08
C ARG A 13 5.14 18.92 4.49
N GLY A 14 5.90 18.42 5.49
CA GLY A 14 5.38 18.17 6.84
C GLY A 14 4.33 17.06 6.88
N TRP A 15 4.33 16.15 5.90
CA TRP A 15 3.37 15.06 5.82
C TRP A 15 3.91 13.78 6.46
N SER A 16 3.04 13.10 7.19
CA SER A 16 3.28 11.79 7.79
C SER A 16 2.76 10.65 6.91
N LEU A 17 3.31 9.45 7.07
CA LEU A 17 3.06 8.26 6.24
C LEU A 17 2.58 7.07 7.07
N ALA A 18 1.58 6.34 6.57
CA ALA A 18 1.09 5.08 7.09
C ALA A 18 0.95 4.04 5.97
N VAL A 19 1.19 2.77 6.28
CA VAL A 19 1.23 1.69 5.26
C VAL A 19 0.34 0.51 5.63
N ALA A 20 -0.56 0.09 4.73
CA ALA A 20 -1.34 -1.14 4.84
C ALA A 20 -0.82 -2.20 3.86
N GLU A 21 -0.28 -3.29 4.35
CA GLU A 21 0.30 -4.34 3.53
C GLU A 21 -0.58 -5.60 3.53
N SER A 22 -0.67 -6.26 2.37
CA SER A 22 -1.20 -7.62 2.27
C SER A 22 -0.12 -8.53 1.70
N LEU A 23 -0.03 -8.68 0.38
CA LEU A 23 0.93 -9.61 -0.26
C LEU A 23 2.41 -9.32 0.08
N THR A 24 2.75 -8.05 0.35
CA THR A 24 4.13 -7.62 0.63
C THR A 24 4.56 -7.96 2.06
N GLY A 25 3.63 -8.20 2.98
CA GLY A 25 3.93 -8.82 4.28
C GLY A 25 4.86 -8.02 5.20
N GLY A 26 4.91 -6.70 5.09
CA GLY A 26 5.79 -5.84 5.90
C GLY A 26 6.99 -5.30 5.13
N ALA A 27 7.22 -5.75 3.89
CA ALA A 27 8.38 -5.37 3.10
C ALA A 27 8.39 -3.89 2.68
N VAL A 28 7.22 -3.25 2.54
CA VAL A 28 7.17 -1.79 2.28
C VAL A 28 7.65 -1.04 3.52
N CYS A 29 7.19 -1.42 4.71
CA CYS A 29 7.66 -0.82 5.96
C CYS A 29 9.15 -1.09 6.18
N ASP A 30 9.64 -2.30 5.86
CA ASP A 30 11.06 -2.67 5.97
C ASP A 30 11.95 -1.74 5.12
N GLU A 31 11.60 -1.51 3.85
CA GLU A 31 12.38 -0.61 2.99
C GLU A 31 12.38 0.84 3.50
N LEU A 32 11.25 1.30 4.08
CA LEU A 32 11.15 2.63 4.68
C LEU A 32 11.98 2.74 5.96
N VAL A 33 11.88 1.76 6.86
CA VAL A 33 12.61 1.74 8.15
C VAL A 33 14.11 1.62 7.95
N ALA A 34 14.57 1.00 6.86
CA ALA A 34 15.98 0.93 6.51
C ALA A 34 16.62 2.32 6.24
N VAL A 35 15.81 3.37 6.01
CA VAL A 35 16.30 4.73 5.80
C VAL A 35 16.52 5.45 7.14
N PRO A 36 17.73 5.96 7.44
CA PRO A 36 17.96 6.77 8.64
C PRO A 36 17.01 7.96 8.74
N GLY A 37 16.37 8.13 9.89
CA GLY A 37 15.42 9.22 10.15
C GLY A 37 13.99 8.95 9.69
N ALA A 38 13.67 7.75 9.19
CA ALA A 38 12.31 7.39 8.75
C ALA A 38 11.22 7.66 9.79
N SER A 39 11.54 7.58 11.09
CA SER A 39 10.61 7.86 12.19
C SER A 39 10.06 9.29 12.23
N GLN A 40 10.68 10.24 11.51
CA GLN A 40 10.16 11.61 11.38
C GLN A 40 8.90 11.69 10.50
N VAL A 41 8.69 10.71 9.63
CA VAL A 41 7.61 10.70 8.63
C VAL A 41 6.74 9.45 8.77
N LEU A 42 7.34 8.28 8.87
CA LEU A 42 6.62 7.00 8.98
C LEU A 42 6.03 6.84 10.38
N ARG A 43 4.69 6.78 10.46
CA ARG A 43 3.93 6.51 11.68
C ARG A 43 3.89 5.03 12.03
N GLY A 44 3.93 4.18 11.01
CA GLY A 44 3.91 2.73 11.13
C GLY A 44 3.12 2.06 10.01
N GLY A 45 2.77 0.79 10.22
CA GLY A 45 1.98 0.05 9.25
C GLY A 45 1.20 -1.11 9.85
N VAL A 46 0.28 -1.64 9.05
CA VAL A 46 -0.57 -2.79 9.37
C VAL A 46 -0.40 -3.83 8.28
N VAL A 47 -0.02 -5.05 8.68
CA VAL A 47 -0.04 -6.21 7.77
C VAL A 47 -1.42 -6.88 7.86
N ALA A 48 -2.33 -6.50 6.96
CA ALA A 48 -3.70 -7.02 6.86
C ALA A 48 -3.79 -8.19 5.86
N TYR A 49 -3.03 -9.27 6.13
CA TYR A 49 -2.95 -10.43 5.22
C TYR A 49 -4.30 -11.12 5.04
N ALA A 50 -5.00 -11.42 6.14
CA ALA A 50 -6.32 -12.02 6.11
C ALA A 50 -7.42 -10.99 5.76
N THR A 51 -8.41 -11.41 4.96
CA THR A 51 -9.56 -10.57 4.57
C THR A 51 -10.30 -9.98 5.78
N ALA A 52 -10.47 -10.75 6.85
CA ALA A 52 -11.10 -10.27 8.08
C ALA A 52 -10.34 -9.11 8.74
N VAL A 53 -9.01 -9.09 8.64
CA VAL A 53 -8.17 -8.00 9.19
C VAL A 53 -8.33 -6.71 8.38
N LYS A 54 -8.53 -6.81 7.06
CA LYS A 54 -8.86 -5.66 6.21
C LYS A 54 -10.14 -4.98 6.71
N ALA A 55 -11.15 -5.75 7.11
CA ALA A 55 -12.38 -5.20 7.67
C ALA A 55 -12.20 -4.67 9.10
N SER A 56 -11.71 -5.49 10.03
CA SER A 56 -11.72 -5.15 11.45
C SER A 56 -10.70 -4.09 11.85
N VAL A 57 -9.55 -4.03 11.18
CA VAL A 57 -8.46 -3.10 11.53
C VAL A 57 -8.43 -1.90 10.59
N LEU A 58 -8.55 -2.12 9.28
CA LEU A 58 -8.50 -1.04 8.29
C LEU A 58 -9.87 -0.43 7.98
N GLY A 59 -10.96 -1.00 8.49
CA GLY A 59 -12.31 -0.50 8.26
C GLY A 59 -12.76 -0.60 6.81
N VAL A 60 -12.25 -1.58 6.05
CA VAL A 60 -12.76 -1.88 4.71
C VAL A 60 -14.16 -2.47 4.84
N ASP A 61 -15.11 -1.95 4.07
CA ASP A 61 -16.49 -2.42 4.09
C ASP A 61 -16.56 -3.95 3.82
N PRO A 62 -17.11 -4.75 4.74
CA PRO A 62 -17.27 -6.19 4.53
C PRO A 62 -18.11 -6.51 3.28
N THR A 63 -19.09 -5.68 2.93
CA THR A 63 -19.92 -5.88 1.74
C THR A 63 -19.11 -5.71 0.45
N LEU A 64 -18.14 -4.78 0.45
CA LEU A 64 -17.20 -4.60 -0.66
C LEU A 64 -16.30 -5.84 -0.80
N LEU A 65 -15.77 -6.37 0.30
CA LEU A 65 -14.90 -7.55 0.30
C LEU A 65 -15.64 -8.80 -0.21
N VAL A 66 -16.92 -8.97 0.14
CA VAL A 66 -17.76 -10.06 -0.38
C VAL A 66 -18.06 -9.89 -1.86
N ALA A 67 -18.38 -8.66 -2.30
CA ALA A 67 -18.80 -8.40 -3.67
C ALA A 67 -17.63 -8.39 -4.68
N ARG A 68 -16.43 -7.97 -4.25
CA ARG A 68 -15.28 -7.73 -5.14
C ARG A 68 -14.06 -8.61 -4.86
N GLY A 69 -14.01 -9.27 -3.70
CA GLY A 69 -12.82 -9.99 -3.25
C GLY A 69 -11.74 -9.06 -2.70
N ALA A 70 -10.67 -9.63 -2.13
CA ALA A 70 -9.61 -8.85 -1.49
C ALA A 70 -8.63 -8.19 -2.47
N VAL A 71 -8.61 -8.63 -3.73
CA VAL A 71 -7.70 -8.17 -4.79
C VAL A 71 -8.48 -7.33 -5.80
N ASP A 72 -8.78 -6.09 -5.39
CA ASP A 72 -9.63 -5.17 -6.15
C ASP A 72 -9.15 -3.71 -5.94
N PRO A 73 -9.27 -2.82 -6.95
CA PRO A 73 -8.84 -1.44 -6.82
C PRO A 73 -9.57 -0.67 -5.70
N ASP A 74 -10.86 -0.92 -5.49
CA ASP A 74 -11.65 -0.24 -4.46
C ASP A 74 -11.24 -0.71 -3.06
N VAL A 75 -10.88 -1.99 -2.92
CA VAL A 75 -10.32 -2.53 -1.67
C VAL A 75 -8.95 -1.95 -1.38
N ALA A 76 -8.06 -1.85 -2.39
CA ALA A 76 -6.76 -1.20 -2.21
C ALA A 76 -6.91 0.25 -1.74
N LEU A 77 -7.83 1.00 -2.35
CA LEU A 77 -8.12 2.38 -1.97
C LEU A 77 -8.73 2.48 -0.56
N ALA A 78 -9.64 1.59 -0.21
CA ALA A 78 -10.23 1.50 1.12
C ALA A 78 -9.17 1.19 2.18
N MET A 79 -8.23 0.28 1.91
CA MET A 79 -7.10 -0.04 2.79
C MET A 79 -6.21 1.18 3.02
N ALA A 80 -5.85 1.92 1.95
CA ALA A 80 -5.00 3.11 2.05
C ALA A 80 -5.69 4.22 2.86
N ARG A 81 -6.99 4.46 2.63
CA ARG A 81 -7.78 5.39 3.46
C ARG A 81 -7.89 4.92 4.91
N GLY A 82 -8.07 3.62 5.11
CA GLY A 82 -8.19 2.97 6.40
C GLY A 82 -6.97 3.18 7.28
N VAL A 83 -5.78 2.84 6.75
CA VAL A 83 -4.53 2.96 7.51
C VAL A 83 -4.18 4.42 7.79
N ARG A 84 -4.46 5.32 6.84
CA ARG A 84 -4.29 6.76 7.02
C ARG A 84 -5.08 7.26 8.23
N ARG A 85 -6.36 6.89 8.33
CA ARG A 85 -7.22 7.26 9.48
C ARG A 85 -6.74 6.59 10.77
N LEU A 86 -6.44 5.29 10.71
CA LEU A 86 -6.07 4.50 11.88
C LEU A 86 -4.80 5.01 12.58
N LEU A 87 -3.79 5.41 11.81
CA LEU A 87 -2.50 5.88 12.32
C LEU A 87 -2.37 7.40 12.35
N GLU A 88 -3.48 8.11 12.12
CA GLU A 88 -3.55 9.58 12.06
C GLU A 88 -2.45 10.18 11.18
N ALA A 89 -2.30 9.61 9.97
CA ALA A 89 -1.30 10.03 9.01
C ALA A 89 -1.90 10.94 7.92
N ASP A 90 -1.04 11.73 7.26
CA ASP A 90 -1.43 12.54 6.11
C ASP A 90 -1.55 11.68 4.85
N VAL A 91 -0.65 10.71 4.71
CA VAL A 91 -0.55 9.82 3.56
C VAL A 91 -0.76 8.37 3.97
N GLY A 92 -1.65 7.67 3.26
CA GLY A 92 -1.84 6.23 3.37
C GLY A 92 -1.43 5.52 2.09
N VAL A 93 -0.63 4.47 2.22
CA VAL A 93 -0.23 3.58 1.11
C VAL A 93 -0.81 2.19 1.37
N ALA A 94 -1.26 1.48 0.34
CA ALA A 94 -1.71 0.11 0.47
C ALA A 94 -1.26 -0.82 -0.66
N THR A 95 -1.08 -2.11 -0.33
CA THR A 95 -0.80 -3.18 -1.27
C THR A 95 -1.79 -4.34 -1.11
N THR A 96 -2.37 -4.83 -2.21
CA THR A 96 -3.14 -6.07 -2.26
C THR A 96 -2.97 -6.76 -3.61
N GLY A 97 -3.00 -8.09 -3.65
CA GLY A 97 -2.62 -8.83 -4.85
C GLY A 97 -2.37 -10.31 -4.62
N VAL A 98 -2.17 -11.03 -5.72
CA VAL A 98 -1.89 -12.47 -5.74
C VAL A 98 -0.43 -12.69 -6.09
N ALA A 99 0.39 -13.04 -5.09
CA ALA A 99 1.80 -13.37 -5.30
C ALA A 99 2.04 -14.82 -5.76
N GLY A 100 0.98 -15.63 -5.88
CA GLY A 100 1.08 -17.03 -6.28
C GLY A 100 1.53 -17.99 -5.16
N PRO A 101 1.71 -19.28 -5.51
CA PRO A 101 1.79 -19.81 -6.88
C PRO A 101 0.43 -20.05 -7.56
N GLU A 102 -0.68 -19.99 -6.84
CA GLU A 102 -2.02 -20.25 -7.38
C GLU A 102 -2.84 -18.95 -7.50
N PRO A 103 -3.78 -18.88 -8.46
CA PRO A 103 -4.79 -17.81 -8.50
C PRO A 103 -5.62 -17.75 -7.21
N GLN A 104 -6.17 -16.58 -6.89
CA GLN A 104 -7.03 -16.40 -5.73
C GLN A 104 -8.25 -15.55 -6.09
N ASP A 105 -9.45 -15.98 -5.69
CA ASP A 105 -10.71 -15.25 -5.86
C ASP A 105 -10.94 -14.75 -7.31
N GLY A 106 -10.52 -15.53 -8.31
CA GLY A 106 -10.61 -15.20 -9.73
C GLY A 106 -9.52 -14.27 -10.26
N ALA A 107 -8.60 -13.77 -9.42
CA ALA A 107 -7.44 -12.99 -9.83
C ALA A 107 -6.25 -13.90 -10.18
N GLU A 108 -5.67 -13.67 -11.35
CA GLU A 108 -4.45 -14.37 -11.80
C GLU A 108 -3.24 -14.00 -10.94
N VAL A 109 -2.30 -14.94 -10.80
CA VAL A 109 -0.98 -14.68 -10.22
C VAL A 109 -0.33 -13.47 -10.91
N GLY A 110 0.25 -12.58 -10.12
CA GLY A 110 0.83 -11.33 -10.61
C GLY A 110 -0.14 -10.16 -10.67
N THR A 111 -1.44 -10.39 -10.45
CA THR A 111 -2.42 -9.29 -10.30
C THR A 111 -2.17 -8.57 -8.98
N VAL A 112 -1.77 -7.30 -9.05
CA VAL A 112 -1.50 -6.47 -7.87
C VAL A 112 -2.17 -5.11 -8.03
N PHE A 113 -2.69 -4.58 -6.93
CA PHE A 113 -3.15 -3.21 -6.80
C PHE A 113 -2.34 -2.52 -5.71
N VAL A 114 -1.80 -1.35 -6.04
CA VAL A 114 -1.19 -0.44 -5.08
C VAL A 114 -1.99 0.86 -5.06
N ALA A 115 -2.22 1.42 -3.89
CA ALA A 115 -2.99 2.65 -3.73
C ALA A 115 -2.25 3.63 -2.83
N THR A 116 -2.36 4.91 -3.16
CA THR A 116 -1.87 6.02 -2.33
C THR A 116 -2.98 7.04 -2.16
N VAL A 117 -3.19 7.48 -0.92
CA VAL A 117 -4.13 8.54 -0.55
C VAL A 117 -3.32 9.62 0.15
N THR A 118 -3.34 10.84 -0.37
CA THR A 118 -2.74 12.02 0.25
C THR A 118 -3.85 12.95 0.77
N PRO A 119 -3.51 14.10 1.40
CA PRO A 119 -4.50 15.10 1.76
C PRO A 119 -5.27 15.68 0.56
N THR A 120 -4.68 15.69 -0.64
CA THR A 120 -5.23 16.37 -1.82
C THR A 120 -5.74 15.42 -2.89
N GLN A 121 -5.27 14.16 -2.91
CA GLN A 121 -5.51 13.24 -4.01
C GLN A 121 -5.62 11.80 -3.53
N ALA A 122 -6.20 10.94 -4.37
CA ALA A 122 -6.16 9.51 -4.15
C ALA A 122 -6.03 8.78 -5.48
N ARG A 123 -5.11 7.81 -5.56
CA ARG A 123 -4.83 7.08 -6.79
C ARG A 123 -4.62 5.59 -6.49
N VAL A 124 -5.09 4.76 -7.40
CA VAL A 124 -4.84 3.32 -7.42
C VAL A 124 -4.19 2.96 -8.75
N ARG A 125 -3.24 2.02 -8.72
CA ARG A 125 -2.56 1.48 -9.88
C ARG A 125 -2.72 -0.03 -9.90
N ARG A 126 -3.29 -0.54 -10.98
CA ARG A 126 -3.27 -1.97 -11.31
C ARG A 126 -1.94 -2.33 -11.95
N LEU A 127 -1.40 -3.47 -11.57
CA LEU A 127 -0.17 -4.04 -12.08
C LEU A 127 -0.44 -5.48 -12.53
N ARG A 128 0.32 -5.91 -13.54
CA ARG A 128 0.50 -7.31 -13.91
C ARG A 128 1.99 -7.57 -13.80
N LEU A 129 2.39 -8.27 -12.74
CA LEU A 129 3.79 -8.56 -12.43
C LEU A 129 4.09 -10.02 -12.80
N ASP A 130 5.19 -10.22 -13.51
CA ASP A 130 5.66 -11.56 -13.89
C ASP A 130 6.72 -12.06 -12.90
N GLY A 131 6.88 -13.38 -12.84
CA GLY A 131 7.89 -14.05 -12.02
C GLY A 131 7.30 -14.86 -10.86
N ASP A 132 8.20 -15.31 -9.99
CA ASP A 132 7.83 -16.06 -8.80
C ASP A 132 7.27 -15.16 -7.68
N ARG A 133 6.87 -15.80 -6.58
CA ARG A 133 6.30 -15.11 -5.41
C ARG A 133 7.21 -14.03 -4.84
N ALA A 134 8.53 -14.22 -4.84
CA ALA A 134 9.46 -13.24 -4.31
C ALA A 134 9.57 -12.04 -5.26
N GLN A 135 9.65 -12.29 -6.57
CA GLN A 135 9.72 -11.26 -7.60
C GLN A 135 8.45 -10.40 -7.63
N ILE A 136 7.26 -11.02 -7.56
CA ILE A 136 5.98 -10.29 -7.52
C ILE A 136 5.89 -9.42 -6.27
N ARG A 137 6.33 -9.92 -5.11
CA ARG A 137 6.34 -9.13 -3.87
C ARG A 137 7.28 -7.93 -3.97
N ALA A 138 8.49 -8.12 -4.50
CA ALA A 138 9.45 -7.03 -4.70
C ALA A 138 8.89 -5.96 -5.65
N GLY A 139 8.33 -6.36 -6.81
CA GLY A 139 7.71 -5.43 -7.74
C GLY A 139 6.52 -4.67 -7.15
N ALA A 140 5.75 -5.30 -6.26
CA ALA A 140 4.66 -4.64 -5.54
C ALA A 140 5.17 -3.56 -4.56
N VAL A 141 6.29 -3.81 -3.87
CA VAL A 141 6.94 -2.82 -2.99
C VAL A 141 7.42 -1.62 -3.80
N GLU A 142 8.17 -1.87 -4.87
CA GLU A 142 8.69 -0.82 -5.74
C GLU A 142 7.57 0.06 -6.31
N ALA A 143 6.49 -0.58 -6.79
CA ALA A 143 5.36 0.13 -7.37
C ALA A 143 4.59 0.97 -6.33
N ALA A 144 4.46 0.48 -5.09
CA ALA A 144 3.83 1.23 -4.01
C ALA A 144 4.62 2.49 -3.66
N LEU A 145 5.95 2.36 -3.51
CA LEU A 145 6.84 3.49 -3.25
C LEU A 145 6.90 4.47 -4.43
N ALA A 146 6.88 3.98 -5.67
CA ALA A 146 6.83 4.81 -6.86
C ALA A 146 5.55 5.65 -6.93
N LEU A 147 4.37 5.02 -6.77
CA LEU A 147 3.10 5.74 -6.77
C LEU A 147 3.04 6.78 -5.64
N ALA A 148 3.52 6.44 -4.44
CA ALA A 148 3.57 7.38 -3.33
C ALA A 148 4.45 8.59 -3.62
N ARG A 149 5.62 8.41 -4.26
CA ARG A 149 6.49 9.51 -4.66
C ARG A 149 5.86 10.42 -5.71
N GLU A 150 5.21 9.84 -6.71
CA GLU A 150 4.52 10.60 -7.76
C GLU A 150 3.50 11.57 -7.14
N LEU A 151 2.69 11.10 -6.17
CA LEU A 151 1.70 11.93 -5.49
C LEU A 151 2.31 12.89 -4.45
N ALA A 152 3.48 12.57 -3.91
CA ALA A 152 4.21 13.46 -3.02
C ALA A 152 4.85 14.64 -3.77
N ALA A 153 5.23 14.44 -5.04
CA ALA A 153 5.86 15.45 -5.89
C ALA A 153 4.88 16.40 -6.59
N ASP A 154 3.60 16.03 -6.69
CA ASP A 154 2.59 16.83 -7.40
C ASP A 154 2.23 18.11 -6.62
N PRO A 155 2.54 19.32 -7.16
CA PRO A 155 2.14 20.58 -6.57
C PRO A 155 0.64 20.79 -6.85
N SER A 156 -0.18 20.59 -5.83
CA SER A 156 -1.60 20.98 -5.83
C SER A 156 -1.79 22.46 -6.09
#